data_AF-A0AAD3MPB8-F1
#
_entry.id   AF-A0AAD3MPB8-F1
#
_cell.length_a   1.000
_cell.length_b   1.000
_cell.length_c   1.000
_cell.angle_alpha   90.00
_cell.angle_beta   90.00
_cell.angle_gamma   90.00
#
_symmetry.space_group_name_H-M   'P 1'
#
loop_
_entity.id
_entity.type
_entity.pdbx_description
1 polymer ?
#
loop_
_entity_poly.entity_id
_entity_poly.type
_entity_poly.pdbx_seq_one_letter_code
_entity_poly.pdbx_strand_id
1 'polypeptide(L)'
;VSLSEYPCGGEHTPNPIASAVPLQATPTFTSTTQLTAVTTATEAGHTIAFLGDREGRLHKVLVRPDRSGDLYGSVSVDSGSVVSADLLLDDSQQHVYVLTNSRLSKVPVSSCERQTDCQSCLTLRDPYCGWCVLEGRCSRKHQCQRHLQSNHWLWSFEPTNQCVTVQSLQPANQSKDEQTQVTLSVVQLPILTESESLSCVFGLLPPRPTIVMGTSITCQSPAPELLPPIPTGS
;
A
#
# COMPACT_ATOMS: atom_id res chain seq x y z
N VAL A 1 5.11 32.11 -42.22
CA VAL A 1 4.78 30.67 -42.19
C VAL A 1 4.13 30.39 -40.86
N SER A 2 2.83 30.08 -40.82
CA SER A 2 2.12 29.83 -39.57
C SER A 2 2.37 28.39 -39.10
N LEU A 3 2.62 28.21 -37.79
CA LEU A 3 2.78 26.88 -37.18
C LEU A 3 1.50 26.02 -37.30
N SER A 4 0.35 26.67 -37.47
CA SER A 4 -0.96 26.02 -37.65
C SER A 4 -1.18 25.46 -39.06
N GLU A 5 -0.38 25.89 -40.04
CA GLU A 5 -0.58 25.57 -41.46
C GLU A 5 0.34 24.44 -41.94
N TYR A 6 1.51 24.28 -41.30
CA TYR A 6 2.49 23.24 -41.62
C TYR A 6 3.08 22.59 -40.36
N PRO A 7 2.28 21.83 -39.57
CA PRO A 7 2.71 21.26 -38.29
C PRO A 7 3.79 20.18 -38.43
N CYS A 8 3.93 19.58 -39.60
CA CYS A 8 4.96 18.59 -39.92
C CYS A 8 6.15 19.19 -40.69
N GLY A 9 6.25 20.51 -40.75
CA GLY A 9 7.17 21.21 -41.65
C GLY A 9 6.59 21.37 -43.05
N GLY A 10 7.19 22.26 -43.83
CA GLY A 10 6.84 22.54 -45.22
C GLY A 10 8.09 22.67 -46.07
N GLU A 11 7.91 22.82 -47.38
CA GLU A 11 9.00 22.87 -48.36
C GLU A 11 10.02 24.01 -48.10
N HIS A 12 9.61 25.04 -47.36
CA HIS A 12 10.44 26.19 -46.98
C HIS A 12 10.67 26.31 -45.46
N THR A 13 10.39 25.27 -44.68
CA THR A 13 10.74 25.29 -43.25
C THR A 13 12.20 24.87 -43.07
N PRO A 14 13.00 25.58 -42.25
CA PRO A 14 14.38 25.18 -41.96
C PRO A 14 14.40 23.77 -41.34
N ASN A 15 15.09 22.84 -41.99
CA ASN A 15 15.20 21.44 -41.58
C ASN A 15 16.69 21.05 -41.55
N PRO A 16 17.23 20.54 -40.43
CA PRO A 16 16.55 20.24 -39.16
C PRO A 16 16.19 21.48 -38.34
N ILE A 17 15.01 21.44 -37.71
CA ILE A 17 14.65 22.43 -36.68
C ILE A 17 15.44 22.08 -35.43
N ALA A 18 16.36 22.95 -35.05
CA ALA A 18 17.12 22.85 -33.80
C ALA A 18 16.92 24.13 -32.98
N SER A 19 16.75 23.97 -31.68
CA SER A 19 16.70 25.08 -30.73
C SER A 19 17.99 25.09 -29.91
N ALA A 20 18.61 26.26 -29.78
CA ALA A 20 19.70 26.48 -28.82
C ALA A 20 19.18 26.66 -27.38
N VAL A 21 17.87 26.90 -27.22
CA VAL A 21 17.22 27.06 -25.92
C VAL A 21 16.78 25.68 -25.42
N PRO A 22 17.31 25.18 -24.29
CA PRO A 22 16.93 23.89 -23.74
C PRO A 22 15.55 23.93 -23.09
N LEU A 23 14.88 22.78 -23.07
CA LEU A 23 13.68 22.60 -22.26
C LEU A 23 14.07 22.45 -20.80
N GLN A 24 13.68 23.41 -19.96
CA GLN A 24 13.94 23.37 -18.53
C GLN A 24 12.95 22.44 -17.82
N ALA A 25 13.46 21.67 -16.86
CA ALA A 25 12.66 20.82 -15.99
C ALA A 25 13.25 20.82 -14.57
N THR A 26 12.39 20.68 -13.57
CA THR A 26 12.80 20.48 -12.17
C THR A 26 13.02 18.98 -11.93
N PRO A 27 14.11 18.59 -11.24
CA PRO A 27 14.39 17.19 -10.98
C PRO A 27 13.39 16.61 -9.96
N THR A 28 12.83 15.44 -10.26
CA THR A 28 11.98 14.68 -9.33
C THR A 28 12.81 14.04 -8.22
N PHE A 29 13.99 13.53 -8.55
CA PHE A 29 14.89 12.88 -7.60
C PHE A 29 16.33 13.12 -8.03
N THR A 30 17.22 13.35 -7.06
CA THR A 30 18.66 13.52 -7.27
C THR A 30 19.41 12.52 -6.41
N SER A 31 20.42 11.86 -6.99
CA SER A 31 21.28 10.89 -6.30
C SER A 31 22.73 11.36 -6.30
N THR A 32 23.48 10.99 -5.27
CA THR A 32 24.94 11.17 -5.23
C THR A 32 25.68 10.20 -6.15
N THR A 33 25.08 9.04 -6.41
CA THR A 33 25.59 8.01 -7.32
C THR A 33 24.94 8.20 -8.69
N GLN A 34 25.72 8.02 -9.76
CA GLN A 34 25.23 8.15 -11.13
C GLN A 34 24.14 7.11 -11.41
N LEU A 35 22.94 7.60 -11.73
CA LEU A 35 21.83 6.79 -12.22
C LEU A 35 22.07 6.43 -13.68
N THR A 36 21.81 5.18 -14.05
CA THR A 36 22.12 4.62 -15.37
C THR A 36 20.91 4.03 -16.07
N ALA A 37 19.83 3.76 -15.35
CA ALA A 37 18.61 3.16 -15.89
C ALA A 37 17.36 3.71 -15.20
N VAL A 38 16.24 3.73 -15.92
CA VAL A 38 14.94 4.13 -15.40
C VAL A 38 13.83 3.31 -16.05
N THR A 39 12.86 2.89 -15.24
CA THR A 39 11.57 2.38 -15.71
C THR A 39 10.47 2.82 -14.75
N THR A 40 9.22 2.83 -15.20
CA THR A 40 8.10 3.31 -14.40
C THR A 40 6.96 2.30 -14.38
N ALA A 41 6.27 2.26 -13.26
CA ALA A 41 5.05 1.49 -13.06
C ALA A 41 3.98 2.38 -12.45
N THR A 42 2.73 1.93 -12.53
CA THR A 42 1.61 2.61 -11.89
C THR A 42 0.92 1.65 -10.94
N GLU A 43 0.84 2.01 -9.66
CA GLU A 43 0.15 1.23 -8.63
C GLU A 43 -0.77 2.15 -7.84
N ALA A 44 -2.02 1.70 -7.64
CA ALA A 44 -3.04 2.46 -6.92
C ALA A 44 -3.29 3.90 -7.41
N GLY A 45 -2.93 4.24 -8.66
CA GLY A 45 -3.03 5.59 -9.23
C GLY A 45 -1.79 6.46 -9.01
N HIS A 46 -0.72 5.90 -8.44
CA HIS A 46 0.56 6.55 -8.21
C HIS A 46 1.63 6.05 -9.17
N THR A 47 2.51 6.95 -9.59
CA THR A 47 3.65 6.60 -10.43
C THR A 47 4.84 6.21 -9.55
N ILE A 48 5.38 5.02 -9.76
CA ILE A 48 6.62 4.55 -9.13
C ILE A 48 7.71 4.51 -10.19
N ALA A 49 8.84 5.14 -9.91
CA ALA A 49 10.05 5.04 -10.71
C ALA A 49 11.03 4.05 -10.07
N PHE A 50 11.53 3.11 -10.87
CA PHE A 50 12.64 2.25 -10.53
C PHE A 50 13.90 2.78 -11.21
N LEU A 51 14.95 3.02 -10.43
CA LEU A 51 16.18 3.65 -10.91
C LEU A 51 17.35 2.71 -10.66
N GLY A 52 18.05 2.33 -11.71
CA GLY A 52 19.31 1.60 -11.63
C GLY A 52 20.49 2.57 -11.48
N ASP A 53 21.51 2.20 -10.73
CA ASP A 53 22.74 2.99 -10.61
C ASP A 53 24.00 2.23 -11.03
N ARG A 54 25.12 2.96 -11.11
CA ARG A 54 26.42 2.39 -11.49
C ARG A 54 27.02 1.43 -10.45
N GLU A 55 26.48 1.40 -9.23
CA GLU A 55 26.96 0.55 -8.13
C GLU A 55 26.17 -0.76 -8.02
N GLY A 56 25.20 -0.99 -8.91
CA GLY A 56 24.41 -2.21 -8.95
C GLY A 56 23.22 -2.21 -8.00
N ARG A 57 22.72 -1.02 -7.64
CA ARG A 57 21.53 -0.86 -6.80
C ARG A 57 20.31 -0.48 -7.65
N LEU A 58 19.16 -0.97 -7.21
CA LEU A 58 17.85 -0.58 -7.70
C LEU A 58 17.15 0.26 -6.64
N HIS A 59 16.90 1.52 -6.93
CA HIS A 59 16.17 2.45 -6.08
C HIS A 59 14.70 2.52 -6.49
N LYS A 60 13.81 2.64 -5.51
CA LYS A 60 12.36 2.75 -5.71
C LYS A 60 11.89 4.11 -5.23
N VAL A 61 11.31 4.90 -6.14
CA VAL A 61 10.91 6.28 -5.89
C VAL A 61 9.44 6.46 -6.19
N LEU A 62 8.66 6.95 -5.23
CA LEU A 62 7.30 7.41 -5.46
C LEU A 62 7.34 8.80 -6.08
N VAL A 63 6.70 9.01 -7.23
CA VAL A 63 6.55 10.33 -7.84
C VAL A 63 5.23 10.95 -7.37
N ARG A 64 5.32 12.07 -6.66
CA ARG A 64 4.17 12.81 -6.14
C ARG A 64 3.49 13.67 -7.22
N PRO A 65 2.24 14.11 -6.99
CA PRO A 65 1.54 15.03 -7.90
C PRO A 65 2.27 16.35 -8.15
N ASP A 66 3.03 16.86 -7.17
CA ASP A 66 3.88 18.06 -7.29
C ASP A 66 5.20 17.81 -8.03
N ARG A 67 5.38 16.60 -8.59
CA ARG A 67 6.58 16.11 -9.30
C ARG A 67 7.80 15.92 -8.41
N SER A 68 7.67 16.04 -7.09
CA SER A 68 8.71 15.62 -6.14
C SER A 68 8.77 14.08 -6.06
N GLY A 69 9.93 13.55 -5.70
CA GLY A 69 10.17 12.12 -5.57
C GLY A 69 10.51 11.72 -4.14
N ASP A 70 9.86 10.69 -3.61
CA ASP A 70 10.26 10.05 -2.35
C ASP A 70 10.98 8.74 -2.61
N LEU A 71 12.26 8.68 -2.25
CA LEU A 71 12.95 7.41 -2.16
C LEU A 71 12.43 6.63 -0.95
N TYR A 72 11.77 5.49 -1.20
CA TYR A 72 11.19 4.66 -0.15
C TYR A 72 11.88 3.29 0.00
N GLY A 73 12.70 2.91 -0.98
CA GLY A 73 13.43 1.64 -0.92
C GLY A 73 14.66 1.62 -1.82
N SER A 74 15.65 0.81 -1.44
CA SER A 74 16.85 0.57 -2.24
C SER A 74 17.30 -0.87 -2.04
N VAL A 75 17.53 -1.60 -3.13
CA VAL A 75 17.93 -3.01 -3.13
C VAL A 75 19.26 -3.14 -3.84
N SER A 76 20.25 -3.79 -3.22
CA SER A 76 21.46 -4.21 -3.92
C SER A 76 21.15 -5.44 -4.77
N VAL A 77 21.42 -5.36 -6.07
CA VAL A 77 21.12 -6.41 -7.04
C VAL A 77 22.39 -7.17 -7.43
N ASP A 78 23.45 -6.43 -7.75
CA ASP A 78 24.75 -6.96 -8.14
C ASP A 78 25.84 -5.94 -7.81
N SER A 79 26.28 -5.93 -6.55
CA SER A 79 27.18 -4.91 -6.00
C SER A 79 28.43 -4.69 -6.85
N GLY A 80 28.64 -3.45 -7.28
CA GLY A 80 29.80 -3.05 -8.08
C GLY A 80 29.62 -3.23 -9.60
N SER A 81 28.51 -3.81 -10.05
CA SER A 81 28.17 -3.94 -11.46
C SER A 81 27.16 -2.88 -11.88
N VAL A 82 27.44 -2.15 -12.95
CA VAL A 82 26.53 -1.13 -13.49
C VAL A 82 25.21 -1.75 -13.94
N VAL A 83 24.08 -1.14 -13.55
CA VAL A 83 22.76 -1.51 -14.07
C VAL A 83 22.60 -0.99 -15.51
N SER A 84 22.28 -1.88 -16.45
CA SER A 84 22.00 -1.57 -17.85
C SER A 84 20.75 -0.72 -18.00
N ALA A 85 20.70 0.13 -19.02
CA ALA A 85 19.53 0.92 -19.38
C ALA A 85 18.29 0.06 -19.71
N ASP A 86 18.49 -1.21 -20.06
CA ASP A 86 17.43 -2.21 -20.31
C ASP A 86 16.78 -2.70 -19.00
N LEU A 87 16.18 -1.77 -18.25
CA LEU A 87 15.44 -2.04 -17.02
C LEU A 87 13.95 -2.19 -17.34
N LEU A 88 13.42 -3.41 -17.20
CA LEU A 88 12.09 -3.74 -17.70
C LEU A 88 11.21 -4.32 -16.60
N LEU A 89 9.91 -4.01 -16.65
CA LEU A 89 8.90 -4.71 -15.85
C LEU A 89 8.38 -5.94 -16.61
N ASP A 90 7.94 -6.97 -15.89
CA ASP A 90 7.13 -8.04 -16.49
C ASP A 90 5.73 -7.54 -16.87
N ASP A 91 5.04 -8.26 -17.76
CA ASP A 91 3.72 -7.88 -18.28
C ASP A 91 2.67 -7.67 -17.16
N SER A 92 2.82 -8.39 -16.04
CA SER A 92 1.94 -8.31 -14.88
C SER A 92 2.37 -7.24 -13.85
N GLN A 93 3.46 -6.50 -14.11
CA GLN A 93 4.03 -5.49 -13.23
C GLN A 93 4.26 -6.00 -11.78
N GLN A 94 4.63 -7.27 -11.66
CA GLN A 94 4.97 -7.91 -10.39
C GLN A 94 6.48 -7.91 -10.13
N HIS A 95 7.31 -7.84 -11.19
CA HIS A 95 8.76 -7.89 -11.08
C HIS A 95 9.44 -6.91 -12.02
N VAL A 96 10.60 -6.44 -11.60
CA VAL A 96 11.55 -5.71 -12.42
C VAL A 96 12.70 -6.64 -12.77
N TYR A 97 13.00 -6.77 -14.05
CA TYR A 97 14.19 -7.42 -14.56
C TYR A 97 15.33 -6.42 -14.61
N VAL A 98 16.35 -6.66 -13.81
CA VAL A 98 17.54 -5.82 -13.68
C VAL A 98 18.70 -6.55 -14.34
N LEU A 99 19.15 -6.01 -15.48
CA LEU A 99 20.31 -6.51 -16.20
C LEU A 99 21.57 -5.75 -15.76
N THR A 100 22.63 -6.48 -15.42
CA THR A 100 23.98 -5.96 -15.26
C THR A 100 24.93 -6.63 -16.25
N ASN A 101 26.20 -6.24 -16.26
CA ASN A 101 27.22 -6.84 -17.12
C ASN A 101 27.40 -8.36 -16.93
N SER A 102 27.00 -8.90 -15.78
CA SER A 102 27.26 -10.30 -15.43
C SER A 102 26.02 -11.09 -15.00
N ARG A 103 24.88 -10.42 -14.77
CA ARG A 103 23.72 -11.04 -14.14
C ARG A 103 22.41 -10.44 -14.66
N LEU A 104 21.42 -11.29 -14.85
CA LEU A 104 20.01 -10.90 -14.95
C LEU A 104 19.30 -11.28 -13.65
N SER A 105 18.75 -10.29 -12.96
CA SER A 105 18.05 -10.48 -11.68
C SER A 105 16.58 -10.14 -11.82
N LYS A 106 15.70 -11.01 -11.33
CA LYS A 106 14.26 -10.76 -11.24
C LYS A 106 13.91 -10.29 -9.82
N VAL A 107 13.57 -9.01 -9.67
CA VAL A 107 13.33 -8.37 -8.37
C VAL A 107 11.83 -8.09 -8.21
N PRO A 108 11.16 -8.55 -7.13
CA PRO A 108 9.75 -8.23 -6.93
C PRO A 108 9.55 -6.74 -6.65
N VAL A 109 8.50 -6.15 -7.23
CA VAL A 109 8.21 -4.71 -7.03
C VAL A 109 7.79 -4.41 -5.60
N SER A 110 7.19 -5.37 -4.90
CA SER A 110 6.83 -5.29 -3.48
C SER A 110 6.86 -6.66 -2.80
N SER A 111 6.80 -6.69 -1.47
CA SER A 111 6.71 -7.93 -0.68
C SER A 111 5.76 -7.73 0.51
N CYS A 112 4.56 -7.23 0.21
CA CYS A 112 3.57 -6.84 1.21
C CYS A 112 3.16 -8.01 2.10
N GLU A 113 3.05 -9.21 1.53
CA GLU A 113 2.66 -10.46 2.18
C GLU A 113 3.59 -10.91 3.31
N ARG A 114 4.78 -10.32 3.42
CA ARG A 114 5.69 -10.56 4.56
C ARG A 114 5.19 -9.94 5.87
N GLN A 115 4.28 -8.97 5.79
CA GLN A 115 3.71 -8.32 6.96
C GLN A 115 2.40 -8.99 7.37
N THR A 116 2.39 -9.48 8.60
CA THR A 116 1.29 -10.29 9.15
C THR A 116 0.33 -9.48 10.02
N ASP A 117 0.69 -8.25 10.38
CA ASP A 117 -0.16 -7.36 11.18
C ASP A 117 -0.31 -5.98 10.52
N CYS A 118 -1.38 -5.29 10.91
CA CYS A 118 -1.70 -4.00 10.32
C CYS A 118 -0.63 -2.95 10.58
N GLN A 119 -0.08 -2.91 11.79
CA GLN A 119 0.87 -1.87 12.17
C GLN A 119 2.18 -2.03 11.39
N SER A 120 2.67 -3.25 11.26
CA SER A 120 3.86 -3.55 10.47
C SER A 120 3.63 -3.27 8.98
N CYS A 121 2.44 -3.55 8.45
CA CYS A 121 2.04 -3.23 7.09
C CYS A 121 2.06 -1.71 6.81
N LEU A 122 1.47 -0.91 7.68
CA LEU A 122 1.45 0.55 7.52
C LEU A 122 2.82 1.19 7.73
N THR A 123 3.66 0.60 8.59
CA THR A 123 5.02 1.09 8.84
C THR A 123 5.98 0.83 7.67
N LEU A 124 5.65 -0.09 6.75
CA LEU A 124 6.46 -0.32 5.54
C LEU A 124 6.65 0.94 4.70
N ARG A 125 5.62 1.80 4.65
CA ARG A 125 5.58 2.97 3.76
C ARG A 125 6.00 2.62 2.33
N ASP A 126 5.43 1.55 1.80
CA ASP A 126 5.64 1.11 0.42
C ASP A 126 4.37 1.43 -0.39
N PRO A 127 4.44 2.24 -1.46
CA PRO A 127 3.28 2.61 -2.28
C PRO A 127 2.48 1.42 -2.81
N TYR A 128 3.09 0.24 -2.93
CA TYR A 128 2.39 -0.98 -3.35
C TYR A 128 1.57 -1.64 -2.24
N CYS A 129 1.85 -1.33 -0.98
CA CYS A 129 1.30 -2.06 0.15
C CYS A 129 0.22 -1.27 0.89
N GLY A 130 -0.78 -2.01 1.37
CA GLY A 130 -1.78 -1.53 2.28
C GLY A 130 -2.48 -2.67 3.00
N TRP A 131 -3.16 -2.34 4.09
CA TRP A 131 -3.85 -3.31 4.92
C TRP A 131 -5.28 -3.54 4.42
N CYS A 132 -5.59 -4.77 4.01
CA CYS A 132 -6.94 -5.17 3.64
C CYS A 132 -7.71 -5.54 4.92
N VAL A 133 -8.59 -4.64 5.37
CA VAL A 133 -9.13 -4.66 6.74
C VAL A 133 -9.94 -5.93 7.04
N LEU A 134 -10.92 -6.25 6.19
CA LEU A 134 -11.80 -7.40 6.41
C LEU A 134 -11.10 -8.74 6.17
N GLU A 135 -10.08 -8.76 5.32
CA GLU A 135 -9.30 -9.97 5.02
C GLU A 135 -8.13 -10.17 5.99
N GLY A 136 -7.83 -9.16 6.84
CA GLY A 136 -6.80 -9.24 7.87
C GLY A 136 -5.38 -9.48 7.34
N ARG A 137 -5.04 -8.93 6.17
CA ARG A 137 -3.71 -9.13 5.56
C ARG A 137 -3.16 -7.88 4.87
N CYS A 138 -1.83 -7.79 4.83
CA CYS A 138 -1.12 -6.79 4.02
C CYS A 138 -1.06 -7.26 2.55
N SER A 139 -1.51 -6.42 1.62
CA SER A 139 -1.62 -6.78 0.21
C SER A 139 -1.56 -5.57 -0.72
N ARG A 140 -1.43 -5.81 -2.02
CA ARG A 140 -1.61 -4.76 -3.03
C ARG A 140 -3.08 -4.37 -3.16
N LYS A 141 -3.34 -3.15 -3.64
CA LYS A 141 -4.69 -2.60 -3.71
C LYS A 141 -5.65 -3.51 -4.49
N HIS A 142 -5.25 -3.96 -5.68
CA HIS A 142 -6.08 -4.82 -6.54
C HIS A 142 -6.33 -6.23 -5.97
N GLN A 143 -5.53 -6.68 -4.99
CA GLN A 143 -5.65 -7.99 -4.34
C GLN A 143 -6.59 -7.96 -3.12
N CYS A 144 -7.04 -6.77 -2.71
CA CYS A 144 -8.01 -6.59 -1.65
C CYS A 144 -9.41 -6.44 -2.26
N GLN A 145 -10.34 -7.28 -1.81
CA GLN A 145 -11.72 -7.18 -2.24
C GLN A 145 -12.29 -5.82 -1.84
N ARG A 146 -13.04 -5.19 -2.75
CA ARG A 146 -13.71 -3.89 -2.51
C ARG A 146 -12.77 -2.77 -2.06
N HIS A 147 -11.49 -2.84 -2.43
CA HIS A 147 -10.46 -1.82 -2.15
C HIS A 147 -10.78 -0.38 -2.57
N LEU A 148 -11.80 -0.15 -3.40
CA LEU A 148 -12.28 1.19 -3.78
C LEU A 148 -13.20 1.82 -2.72
N GLN A 149 -13.71 1.02 -1.78
CA GLN A 149 -14.60 1.49 -0.74
C GLN A 149 -13.83 2.03 0.45
N SER A 150 -14.43 3.00 1.14
CA SER A 150 -13.84 3.63 2.31
C SER A 150 -13.50 2.61 3.39
N ASN A 151 -12.31 2.74 3.98
CA ASN A 151 -11.78 1.88 5.05
C ASN A 151 -11.59 0.39 4.68
N HIS A 152 -11.75 -0.02 3.42
CA HIS A 152 -11.50 -1.42 3.03
C HIS A 152 -10.02 -1.74 2.85
N TRP A 153 -9.26 -0.80 2.25
CA TRP A 153 -7.83 -0.93 2.05
C TRP A 153 -7.10 0.32 2.54
N LEU A 154 -6.29 0.16 3.58
CA LEU A 154 -5.55 1.24 4.22
C LEU A 154 -4.15 1.34 3.59
N TRP A 155 -3.93 2.35 2.77
CA TRP A 155 -2.65 2.56 2.08
C TRP A 155 -1.50 2.84 3.07
N SER A 156 -0.38 2.12 2.95
CA SER A 156 0.76 2.27 3.88
C SER A 156 1.56 3.56 3.70
N PHE A 157 1.42 4.24 2.56
CA PHE A 157 2.13 5.49 2.32
C PHE A 157 1.38 6.73 2.83
N GLU A 158 0.10 6.59 3.18
CA GLU A 158 -0.75 7.66 3.72
C GLU A 158 -0.54 7.78 5.24
N PRO A 159 0.09 8.87 5.74
CA PRO A 159 0.42 9.00 7.16
C PRO A 159 -0.79 9.11 8.08
N THR A 160 -1.96 9.49 7.54
CA THR A 160 -3.19 9.62 8.33
C THR A 160 -3.91 8.30 8.53
N ASN A 161 -3.56 7.25 7.78
CA ASN A 161 -4.14 5.93 7.96
C ASN A 161 -3.70 5.30 9.28
N GLN A 162 -4.66 4.67 9.95
CA GLN A 162 -4.46 4.00 11.23
C GLN A 162 -5.11 2.63 11.18
N CYS A 163 -4.63 1.71 12.01
CA CYS A 163 -5.25 0.40 12.10
C CYS A 163 -6.60 0.46 12.79
N VAL A 164 -7.52 -0.39 12.34
CA VAL A 164 -8.86 -0.49 12.93
C VAL A 164 -8.73 -0.98 14.37
N THR A 165 -9.20 -0.16 15.31
CA THR A 165 -9.19 -0.45 16.74
C THR A 165 -10.57 -0.19 17.35
N VAL A 166 -10.85 -0.89 18.45
CA VAL A 166 -12.01 -0.61 19.29
C VAL A 166 -11.70 0.64 20.11
N GLN A 167 -12.45 1.71 19.90
CA GLN A 167 -12.23 2.99 20.59
C GLN A 167 -12.89 3.03 21.97
N SER A 168 -14.07 2.42 22.10
CA SER A 168 -14.79 2.35 23.36
C SER A 168 -15.58 1.05 23.46
N LEU A 169 -15.78 0.59 24.69
CA LEU A 169 -16.51 -0.61 25.04
C LEU A 169 -17.47 -0.30 26.19
N GLN A 170 -18.77 -0.58 26.02
CA GLN A 170 -19.79 -0.30 27.03
C GLN A 170 -20.78 -1.48 27.18
N PRO A 171 -20.95 -2.05 28.39
CA PRO A 171 -20.10 -1.84 29.55
C PRO A 171 -18.72 -2.49 29.33
N ALA A 172 -17.66 -1.87 29.87
CA ALA A 172 -16.32 -2.46 29.83
C ALA A 172 -16.13 -3.60 30.86
N ASN A 173 -16.89 -3.53 31.96
CA ASN A 173 -16.86 -4.50 33.05
C ASN A 173 -18.29 -4.95 33.38
N GLN A 174 -18.44 -6.23 33.72
CA GLN A 174 -19.74 -6.84 33.95
C GLN A 174 -19.64 -7.90 35.04
N SER A 175 -20.72 -8.10 35.81
CA SER A 175 -20.85 -9.22 36.75
C SER A 175 -20.84 -10.55 36.00
N LYS A 176 -20.19 -11.58 36.58
CA LYS A 176 -20.15 -12.93 35.98
C LYS A 176 -21.54 -13.55 35.83
N ASP A 177 -22.44 -13.25 36.76
CA ASP A 177 -23.76 -13.88 36.86
C ASP A 177 -24.83 -13.19 36.00
N GLU A 178 -24.46 -12.09 35.32
CA GLU A 178 -25.38 -11.34 34.49
C GLU A 178 -25.06 -11.56 33.02
N GLN A 179 -26.09 -11.52 32.17
CA GLN A 179 -25.94 -11.44 30.72
C GLN A 179 -26.40 -10.06 30.25
N THR A 180 -25.55 -9.34 29.51
CA THR A 180 -25.84 -7.96 29.08
C THR A 180 -25.38 -7.72 27.64
N GLN A 181 -25.92 -6.66 27.05
CA GLN A 181 -25.47 -6.19 25.75
C GLN A 181 -24.20 -5.35 25.89
N VAL A 182 -23.17 -5.75 25.15
CA VAL A 182 -21.91 -5.04 25.04
C VAL A 182 -21.88 -4.33 23.69
N THR A 183 -21.61 -3.03 23.72
CA THR A 183 -21.50 -2.17 22.53
C THR A 183 -20.06 -1.70 22.36
N LEU A 184 -19.52 -1.93 21.17
CA LEU A 184 -18.19 -1.52 20.72
C LEU A 184 -18.32 -0.38 19.72
N SER A 185 -17.46 0.64 19.83
CA SER A 185 -17.36 1.71 18.83
C SER A 185 -16.08 1.55 18.02
N VAL A 186 -16.22 1.46 16.70
CA VAL A 186 -15.11 1.28 15.74
C VAL A 186 -15.23 2.33 14.65
N VAL A 187 -14.42 3.40 14.71
CA VAL A 187 -14.57 4.56 13.81
C VAL A 187 -14.25 4.23 12.36
N GLN A 188 -13.19 3.45 12.11
CA GLN A 188 -12.77 3.06 10.76
C GLN A 188 -13.39 1.73 10.32
N LEU A 189 -14.64 1.49 10.70
CA LEU A 189 -15.32 0.26 10.31
C LEU A 189 -15.56 0.25 8.79
N PRO A 190 -15.16 -0.81 8.06
CA PRO A 190 -15.50 -0.97 6.65
C PRO A 190 -17.00 -1.21 6.47
N ILE A 191 -17.56 -0.72 5.38
CA ILE A 191 -18.97 -0.99 5.03
C ILE A 191 -19.12 -2.48 4.71
N LEU A 192 -20.10 -3.15 5.31
CA LEU A 192 -20.41 -4.56 5.05
C LEU A 192 -21.47 -4.72 3.95
N THR A 193 -21.42 -5.81 3.21
CA THR A 193 -22.51 -6.23 2.30
C THR A 193 -23.50 -7.15 3.00
N GLU A 194 -24.65 -7.44 2.37
CA GLU A 194 -25.66 -8.36 2.92
C GLU A 194 -25.14 -9.80 3.15
N SER A 195 -24.11 -10.21 2.40
CA SER A 195 -23.45 -11.51 2.57
C SER A 195 -22.37 -11.52 3.66
N GLU A 196 -22.00 -10.37 4.19
CA GLU A 196 -20.94 -10.24 5.19
C GLU A 196 -21.56 -9.99 6.58
N SER A 197 -21.09 -10.73 7.57
CA SER A 197 -21.54 -10.55 8.96
C SER A 197 -20.35 -10.53 9.90
N LEU A 198 -20.35 -9.62 10.87
CA LEU A 198 -19.41 -9.65 11.98
C LEU A 198 -19.94 -10.53 13.11
N SER A 199 -19.03 -11.13 13.86
CA SER A 199 -19.31 -11.93 15.05
C SER A 199 -18.42 -11.50 16.21
N CYS A 200 -18.97 -11.38 17.41
CA CYS A 200 -18.19 -11.14 18.62
C CYS A 200 -17.67 -12.45 19.20
N VAL A 201 -16.37 -12.51 19.50
CA VAL A 201 -15.74 -13.68 20.12
C VAL A 201 -15.19 -13.27 21.48
N PHE A 202 -15.65 -13.95 22.54
CA PHE A 202 -15.25 -13.68 23.92
C PHE A 202 -14.23 -14.75 24.38
N GLY A 203 -12.94 -14.42 24.29
CA GLY A 203 -11.86 -15.37 24.59
C GLY A 203 -11.91 -16.57 23.64
N LEU A 204 -12.14 -17.77 24.20
CA LEU A 204 -12.22 -19.03 23.44
C LEU A 204 -13.66 -19.53 23.24
N LEU A 205 -14.66 -18.70 23.56
CA LEU A 205 -16.07 -19.08 23.45
C LEU A 205 -16.58 -18.94 22.00
N PRO A 206 -17.66 -19.68 21.63
CA PRO A 206 -18.24 -19.60 20.31
C PRO A 206 -18.64 -18.18 19.90
N PRO A 207 -18.53 -17.83 18.60
CA PRO A 207 -18.91 -16.52 18.10
C PRO A 207 -20.39 -16.20 18.37
N ARG A 208 -20.66 -14.95 18.76
CA ARG A 208 -22.01 -14.43 18.95
C ARG A 208 -22.41 -13.53 17.78
N PRO A 209 -23.68 -13.58 17.35
CA PRO A 209 -24.16 -12.68 16.31
C PRO A 209 -24.06 -11.23 16.77
N THR A 210 -23.84 -10.32 15.83
CA THR A 210 -23.72 -8.89 16.09
C THR A 210 -24.79 -8.11 15.37
N ILE A 211 -25.13 -6.94 15.93
CA ILE A 211 -25.93 -5.93 15.25
C ILE A 211 -24.98 -4.76 14.98
N VAL A 212 -24.82 -4.41 13.69
CA VAL A 212 -23.96 -3.32 13.26
C VAL A 212 -24.83 -2.11 12.90
N MET A 213 -24.64 -0.99 13.60
CA MET A 213 -25.33 0.27 13.36
C MET A 213 -24.30 1.38 13.15
N GLY A 214 -24.00 1.68 11.87
CA GLY A 214 -22.94 2.62 11.52
C GLY A 214 -21.58 2.12 11.99
N THR A 215 -20.97 2.82 12.96
CA THR A 215 -19.69 2.47 13.59
C THR A 215 -19.84 1.71 14.91
N SER A 216 -21.07 1.45 15.34
CA SER A 216 -21.36 0.72 16.58
C SER A 216 -21.65 -0.75 16.30
N ILE A 217 -21.04 -1.64 17.07
CA ILE A 217 -21.25 -3.08 17.01
C ILE A 217 -21.80 -3.52 18.37
N THR A 218 -22.98 -4.12 18.40
CA THR A 218 -23.61 -4.60 19.63
C THR A 218 -23.71 -6.12 19.63
N CYS A 219 -23.33 -6.72 20.75
CA CYS A 219 -23.27 -8.16 20.97
C CYS A 219 -23.82 -8.53 22.34
N GLN A 220 -24.43 -9.71 22.48
CA GLN A 220 -24.78 -10.24 23.79
C GLN A 220 -23.57 -10.92 24.44
N SER A 221 -23.32 -10.65 25.73
CA SER A 221 -22.29 -11.33 26.50
C SER A 221 -22.55 -12.84 26.59
N PRO A 222 -21.53 -13.68 26.85
CA PRO A 222 -21.75 -15.09 27.07
C PRO A 222 -22.67 -15.35 28.28
N ALA A 223 -23.36 -16.49 28.27
CA ALA A 223 -24.18 -16.92 29.39
C ALA A 223 -23.27 -17.36 30.57
N PRO A 224 -23.67 -17.12 31.83
CA PRO A 224 -22.84 -17.39 33.02
C PRO A 224 -22.31 -18.82 33.11
N GLU A 225 -23.07 -19.80 32.60
CA GLU A 225 -22.74 -21.23 32.64
C GLU A 225 -21.56 -21.59 31.74
N LEU A 226 -21.27 -20.76 30.74
CA LEU A 226 -20.16 -20.94 29.79
C LEU A 226 -18.88 -20.24 30.26
N LEU A 227 -18.94 -19.40 31.30
CA LEU A 227 -17.81 -18.62 31.76
C LEU A 227 -16.87 -19.46 32.66
N PRO A 228 -15.55 -19.35 32.49
CA PRO A 228 -14.60 -20.10 33.30
C PRO A 228 -14.75 -19.77 34.81
N PRO A 229 -14.45 -20.71 35.71
CA PRO A 229 -14.41 -20.43 37.14
C PRO A 229 -13.38 -19.34 37.44
N ILE A 230 -13.73 -18.43 38.35
CA ILE A 230 -12.82 -17.36 38.77
C ILE A 230 -11.69 -18.02 39.58
N PRO A 231 -10.41 -17.73 39.30
CA PRO A 231 -9.32 -18.23 40.13
C PRO A 231 -9.53 -17.79 41.57
N THR A 232 -9.57 -18.73 42.51
CA THR A 232 -9.55 -18.39 43.93
C THR A 232 -8.19 -17.76 44.24
N GLY A 233 -8.19 -16.52 44.75
CA GLY A 233 -6.98 -15.79 45.08
C GLY A 233 -6.09 -16.59 46.05
N SER A 234 -4.77 -16.51 45.83
CA SER A 234 -3.73 -16.99 46.75
C SER A 234 -3.63 -16.11 48.00
#